data_AF-H9MCR6-F1
#
_entry.id   AF-H9MCR6-F1
#
_cell.length_a   1.000
_cell.length_b   1.000
_cell.length_c   1.000
_cell.angle_alpha   90.00
_cell.angle_beta   90.00
_cell.angle_gamma   90.00
#
_symmetry.space_group_name_H-M   'P 1'
#
loop_
_entity.id
_entity.type
_entity.pdbx_description
1 polymer ?
#
loop_
_entity_poly.entity_id
_entity_poly.type
_entity_poly.pdbx_seq_one_letter_code
_entity_poly.pdbx_strand_id
1 'polypeptide(L)' 'GKQLNLTFNDIIYPGYEKIIPKEGMPIAKEHGRKGNFRIKFEIRFPSKLSPEQKAGIKRILGGHA' A
#
# COMPACT_ATOMS: atom_id res chain seq x y z
N GLY A 1 19.46 -11.60 -5.76
CA GLY A 1 18.12 -11.49 -5.13
C GLY A 1 17.06 -11.89 -6.13
N LYS A 2 15.92 -12.42 -5.67
CA LYS A 2 14.77 -12.75 -6.53
C LYS A 2 13.95 -11.48 -6.78
N GLN A 3 13.54 -11.24 -8.03
CA GLN A 3 12.61 -10.15 -8.36
C GLN A 3 11.17 -10.61 -8.14
N LEU A 4 10.35 -9.77 -7.51
CA LEU A 4 8.93 -10.01 -7.30
C LEU A 4 8.13 -8.87 -7.93
N ASN A 5 7.37 -9.16 -8.98
CA ASN A 5 6.49 -8.19 -9.62
C ASN A 5 5.16 -8.18 -8.87
N LEU A 6 4.79 -7.03 -8.30
CA LEU A 6 3.58 -6.86 -7.51
C LEU A 6 2.66 -5.84 -8.17
N THR A 7 1.40 -6.21 -8.34
CA THR A 7 0.34 -5.31 -8.82
C THR A 7 -0.70 -5.18 -7.72
N PHE A 8 -1.15 -3.95 -7.46
CA PHE A 8 -2.13 -3.64 -6.42
C PHE A 8 -3.38 -3.09 -7.08
N ASN A 9 -4.51 -3.79 -6.93
CA ASN A 9 -5.81 -3.35 -7.44
C ASN A 9 -6.69 -2.74 -6.34
N ASP A 10 -6.23 -2.77 -5.08
CA ASP A 10 -6.96 -2.28 -3.92
C ASP A 10 -6.63 -0.79 -3.65
N ILE A 11 -7.53 -0.08 -2.97
CA ILE A 11 -7.28 1.28 -2.48
C ILE A 11 -6.23 1.23 -1.35
N ILE A 12 -5.09 1.87 -1.56
CA ILE A 12 -4.03 2.01 -0.56
C ILE A 12 -4.32 3.25 0.29
N TYR A 13 -4.52 3.06 1.59
CA TYR A 13 -4.79 4.13 2.56
C TYR A 13 -3.68 4.22 3.61
N PRO A 14 -3.55 5.34 4.36
CA PRO A 14 -2.49 5.48 5.35
C PRO A 14 -2.59 4.37 6.41
N GLY A 15 -1.48 3.66 6.64
CA GLY A 15 -1.45 2.50 7.53
C GLY A 15 -1.78 1.15 6.87
N TYR A 16 -2.14 1.13 5.58
CA TYR A 16 -2.27 -0.11 4.83
C TYR A 16 -0.93 -0.86 4.78
N GLU A 17 -0.99 -2.18 5.06
CA GLU A 17 0.16 -3.09 4.99
C GLU A 17 -0.18 -4.26 4.07
N LYS A 18 0.64 -4.48 3.04
CA LYS A 18 0.56 -5.72 2.25
C LYS A 18 1.48 -6.77 2.84
N ILE A 19 0.91 -7.90 3.23
CA ILE A 19 1.67 -9.07 3.69
C ILE A 19 1.84 -10.05 2.54
N ILE A 20 3.08 -10.40 2.23
CA ILE A 20 3.46 -11.45 1.28
C ILE A 20 4.03 -12.60 2.10
N PRO A 21 3.26 -13.70 2.27
CA PRO A 21 3.66 -14.78 3.14
C PRO A 21 4.89 -15.51 2.61
N LYS A 22 5.73 -16.02 3.51
CA LYS A 22 6.90 -16.88 3.20
C LYS A 22 8.00 -16.24 2.35
N GLU A 23 7.95 -14.95 2.08
CA GLU A 23 9.01 -14.20 1.37
C GLU A 23 9.97 -13.45 2.30
N GLY A 24 9.81 -13.60 3.63
CA GLY A 24 10.74 -13.05 4.62
C GLY A 24 11.98 -13.92 4.84
N MET A 25 12.72 -13.64 5.91
CA MET A 25 13.92 -14.40 6.28
C MET A 25 13.56 -15.80 6.82
N PRO A 26 14.48 -16.79 6.70
CA PRO A 26 14.33 -18.09 7.36
C PRO A 26 14.15 -17.93 8.88
N ILE A 27 13.29 -18.76 9.47
CA ILE A 27 13.07 -18.80 10.91
C ILE A 27 14.07 -19.79 11.52
N ALA A 28 15.01 -19.28 12.33
CA ALA A 28 16.16 -20.04 12.81
C ALA A 28 15.82 -21.37 13.51
N LYS A 29 14.66 -21.44 14.19
CA LYS A 29 14.23 -22.61 14.96
C LYS A 29 13.25 -23.53 14.21
N GLU A 30 12.89 -23.19 12.97
CA GLU A 30 11.89 -23.90 12.19
C GLU A 30 12.41 -24.15 10.77
N HIS A 31 13.02 -25.32 10.57
CA HIS A 31 13.60 -25.70 9.28
C HIS A 31 12.57 -25.59 8.14
N GLY A 32 12.94 -24.87 7.07
CA GLY A 32 12.10 -24.67 5.89
C GLY A 32 11.01 -23.61 6.01
N ARG A 33 10.78 -23.02 7.19
CA ARG A 33 9.81 -21.92 7.35
C ARG A 33 10.50 -20.57 7.18
N LYS A 34 9.83 -19.69 6.43
CA LYS A 34 10.22 -18.30 6.21
C LYS A 34 9.18 -17.38 6.81
N GLY A 35 9.62 -16.24 7.33
CA GLY A 35 8.74 -15.16 7.77
C GLY A 35 7.99 -14.53 6.59
N ASN A 36 7.20 -13.51 6.89
CA ASN A 36 6.47 -12.77 5.88
C ASN A 36 7.24 -11.51 5.46
N PHE A 37 7.15 -11.16 4.17
CA PHE A 37 7.58 -9.86 3.69
C PHE A 37 6.41 -8.88 3.81
N ARG A 38 6.62 -7.75 4.48
CA ARG A 38 5.57 -6.77 4.75
C ARG A 38 5.92 -5.45 4.07
N ILE A 39 5.00 -4.94 3.26
CA ILE A 39 5.14 -3.67 2.56
C ILE A 39 4.25 -2.65 3.27
N LYS A 40 4.86 -1.61 3.82
CA LYS A 40 4.18 -0.46 4.41
C LYS A 40 4.28 0.71 3.45
N PHE A 41 3.15 1.36 3.20
CA PHE A 41 3.08 2.48 2.28
C PHE A 41 3.11 3.80 3.05
N GLU A 42 4.11 4.64 2.77
CA GLU A 42 4.13 6.04 3.20
C GLU A 42 3.37 6.86 2.16
N ILE A 43 2.16 7.29 2.50
CA ILE A 43 1.33 8.08 1.59
C ILE A 43 1.69 9.55 1.74
N ARG A 44 2.23 10.12 0.67
CA ARG A 44 2.53 11.56 0.59
C ARG A 44 1.36 12.28 -0.06
N PHE A 45 0.62 13.03 0.74
CA PHE A 45 -0.41 13.93 0.25
C PHE A 45 0.21 15.20 -0.37
N PRO A 46 -0.43 15.79 -1.38
CA PRO A 46 -0.02 17.09 -1.90
C PRO A 46 -0.17 18.15 -0.80
N SER A 47 0.82 19.05 -0.69
CA SER A 47 0.81 20.10 0.33
C SER A 47 -0.21 21.21 0.05
N LYS A 48 -0.58 21.41 -1.21
CA LYS A 48 -1.57 22.39 -1.67
C LYS A 48 -2.33 21.84 -2.88
N LEU A 49 -3.55 22.36 -3.06
CA LEU A 49 -4.41 22.09 -4.21
C LEU A 49 -5.01 23.42 -4.67
N SER A 50 -5.10 23.62 -5.99
CA SER A 50 -5.80 24.77 -6.58
C SER A 50 -7.32 24.68 -6.31
N PRO A 51 -8.05 25.80 -6.40
CA PRO A 51 -9.52 25.79 -6.29
C PRO A 51 -10.18 24.80 -7.27
N GLU A 52 -9.67 24.71 -8.50
CA GLU A 52 -10.20 23.84 -9.56
C GLU A 52 -9.94 22.36 -9.24
N GLN A 53 -8.76 22.02 -8.72
CA GLN A 53 -8.44 20.66 -8.26
C GLN A 53 -9.35 20.24 -7.12
N LYS A 54 -9.59 21.13 -6.14
CA LYS A 54 -10.50 20.88 -5.03
C LYS A 54 -11.94 20.65 -5.51
N ALA A 55 -12.41 21.47 -6.44
CA ALA A 55 -13.74 21.32 -7.04
C ALA A 55 -13.86 19.99 -7.80
N GLY A 56 -12.84 19.62 -8.57
CA GLY A 56 -12.79 18.34 -9.28
C GLY A 56 -12.85 17.14 -8.35
N ILE A 57 -12.03 17.14 -7.29
CA ILE A 57 -12.03 16.07 -6.27
C ILE A 57 -13.40 15.98 -5.57
N LYS A 58 -13.98 17.12 -5.17
CA LYS A 58 -15.30 17.15 -4.53
C LYS A 58 -16.38 16.55 -5.43
N ARG A 59 -16.35 16.81 -6.74
CA ARG A 59 -17.31 16.24 -7.70
C ARG A 59 -17.19 14.72 -7.84
N ILE A 60 -15.98 14.18 -7.75
CA ILE A 60 -15.71 12.76 -7.98
C ILE A 60 -15.88 11.94 -6.69
N LEU A 61 -15.41 12.47 -5.56
CA LEU A 61 -15.37 11.75 -4.27
C LEU A 61 -16.47 12.18 -3.28
N GLY A 62 -17.05 13.37 -3.45
CA GLY A 62 -18.19 13.81 -2.66
C GLY A 62 -19.43 13.12 -3.20
N GLY A 63 -19.74 11.94 -2.66
CA GLY A 63 -20.91 11.15 -3.05
C GLY A 63 -22.18 11.99 -3.14
N HIS A 64 -23.11 11.57 -4.00
CA HIS A 64 -24.46 12.13 -4.05
C HIS A 64 -25.01 12.18 -2.62
N ALA A 65 -25.24 13.40 -2.13
CA ALA A 65 -25.99 13.64 -0.91
C ALA A 65 -27.43 13.14 -1.09
#